data_AF-A0A0E0BXA7-F1
#
_entry.id   AF-A0A0E0BXA7-F1
#
_cell.length_a   1.000
_cell.length_b   1.000
_cell.length_c   1.000
_cell.angle_alpha   90.00
_cell.angle_beta   90.00
_cell.angle_gamma   90.00
#
_symmetry.space_group_name_H-M   'P 1'
#
loop_
_entity.id
_entity.type
_entity.pdbx_description
1 polymer ?
#
loop_
_entity_poly.entity_id
_entity_poly.type
_entity_poly.pdbx_seq_one_letter_code
_entity_poly.pdbx_strand_id
1 'polypeptide(L)'
;MAMKTLSIKLLIDTKAQKVCFAEAGNDVVEFLASLLCLPMSTIINLLTKERMVGSMGNVLDSMEKLEDKHVTTNQSKQRYLSPTAAPNALCPLQQLLDTELNANTSFFTCEGKLNSTSYNATRFACGYFSVVKGSICPLCYTPMHKAIPHVNISRVMAGTGTYTIKDDLSMTPASSVSSISLLAQCGVKDLTTLQERTMKIGKEEALEILLASLKSKTVLTDVFLPKKKESCKRENWFRSYYYYYPCSSIIVLDSSPSPPSSLPSQDGGSGSGGHQRRSIVGKIMAAIRLSMKLLIDTKAQKVCFAEAGSDVIEFLSCLLCLPMSTIINMLTKERMVGSMGNVLDSVEKLDSKYVISNQSKERFLSPTVAPTVLCPLQQLLLDAKLNVNASFFTCEGKSTVVSYSTTKVPCGYFSVSKGAVCPVCSTQMHRAIPHVKTVGFVVGTATYTVRDDLSMTPASSVSSVSLLAQCGVKDLSALQERTVKIGKEEALEILLASLKSKTVLTDVFLPKRKVSCKREASDRLTNAN
;
A
#
# COMPACT_ATOMS: atom_id res chain seq x y z
N MET A 1 28.45 4.14 6.14
CA MET A 1 27.81 3.25 7.13
C MET A 1 27.88 1.84 6.56
N ALA A 2 28.21 0.82 7.37
CA ALA A 2 28.23 -0.56 6.89
C ALA A 2 26.79 -1.00 6.56
N MET A 3 26.57 -1.53 5.34
CA MET A 3 25.27 -2.07 4.96
C MET A 3 24.88 -3.20 5.90
N LYS A 4 23.73 -3.07 6.58
CA LYS A 4 23.24 -4.13 7.46
C LYS A 4 22.87 -5.32 6.59
N THR A 5 23.44 -6.48 6.87
CA THR A 5 23.07 -7.73 6.20
C THR A 5 22.48 -8.70 7.22
N LEU A 6 21.37 -9.35 6.88
CA LEU A 6 20.78 -10.40 7.71
C LEU A 6 21.40 -11.75 7.34
N SER A 7 21.31 -12.74 8.23
CA SER A 7 21.86 -14.08 8.00
C SER A 7 20.76 -15.13 8.13
N ILE A 8 20.66 -16.00 7.13
CA ILE A 8 19.71 -17.11 7.11
C ILE A 8 20.44 -18.41 6.75
N LYS A 9 20.20 -19.48 7.50
CA LYS A 9 20.80 -20.80 7.27
C LYS A 9 19.81 -21.69 6.55
N LEU A 10 20.10 -22.09 5.32
CA LEU A 10 19.25 -22.94 4.49
C LEU A 10 19.67 -24.41 4.61
N LEU A 11 18.69 -25.30 4.65
CA LEU A 11 18.90 -26.73 4.40
C LEU A 11 18.31 -27.08 3.03
N ILE A 12 19.17 -27.51 2.12
CA ILE A 12 18.88 -27.68 0.69
C ILE A 12 18.97 -29.15 0.31
N ASP A 13 17.97 -29.67 -0.39
CA ASP A 13 18.09 -30.92 -1.12
C ASP A 13 18.75 -30.62 -2.48
N THR A 14 20.02 -31.03 -2.60
CA THR A 14 20.82 -30.77 -3.81
C THR A 14 20.37 -31.61 -5.01
N LYS A 15 19.70 -32.73 -4.78
CA LYS A 15 19.16 -33.58 -5.86
C LYS A 15 17.88 -32.97 -6.42
N ALA A 16 16.99 -32.53 -5.54
CA ALA A 16 15.75 -31.85 -5.91
C ALA A 16 15.96 -30.38 -6.32
N GLN A 17 17.13 -29.79 -6.01
CA GLN A 17 17.42 -28.35 -6.19
C GLN A 17 16.36 -27.49 -5.50
N LYS A 18 16.06 -27.83 -4.25
CA LYS A 18 14.99 -27.21 -3.46
C LYS A 18 15.46 -26.91 -2.05
N VAL A 19 15.03 -25.78 -1.50
CA VAL A 19 15.14 -25.48 -0.07
C VAL A 19 14.09 -26.28 0.69
N CYS A 20 14.52 -27.12 1.63
CA CYS A 20 13.62 -27.87 2.51
C CYS A 20 13.02 -26.93 3.57
N PHE A 21 13.89 -26.24 4.29
CA PHE A 21 13.56 -25.17 5.23
C PHE A 21 14.83 -24.37 5.52
N ALA A 22 14.67 -23.30 6.28
CA ALA A 22 15.73 -22.45 6.77
C ALA A 22 15.63 -22.22 8.27
N GLU A 23 16.73 -21.85 8.90
CA GLU A 23 16.80 -21.38 10.27
C GLU A 23 17.31 -19.94 10.32
N ALA A 24 16.62 -19.09 11.07
CA ALA A 24 16.99 -17.69 11.20
C ALA A 24 16.65 -17.11 12.58
N GLY A 25 17.27 -15.99 12.92
CA GLY A 25 17.01 -15.24 14.15
C GLY A 25 15.81 -14.32 14.06
N ASN A 26 15.54 -13.62 15.18
CA ASN A 26 14.50 -12.59 15.30
C ASN A 26 14.56 -11.51 14.20
N ASP A 27 15.75 -11.14 13.74
CA ASP A 27 15.99 -10.09 12.74
C ASP A 27 15.41 -10.42 11.36
N VAL A 28 15.56 -11.67 10.91
CA VAL A 28 14.95 -12.15 9.66
C VAL A 28 13.43 -12.25 9.78
N VAL A 29 12.91 -12.69 10.93
CA VAL A 29 11.46 -12.76 11.13
C VAL A 29 10.83 -11.37 11.21
N GLU A 30 11.47 -10.42 11.90
CA GLU A 30 11.01 -9.02 11.90
C GLU A 30 11.10 -8.40 10.50
N PHE A 31 12.13 -8.73 9.71
CA PHE A 31 12.20 -8.36 8.30
C PHE A 31 11.02 -8.94 7.49
N LEU A 32 10.76 -10.24 7.56
CA LEU A 32 9.65 -10.86 6.82
C LEU A 32 8.29 -10.28 7.25
N ALA A 33 8.07 -10.12 8.56
CA ALA A 33 6.86 -9.50 9.09
C ALA A 33 6.71 -8.05 8.63
N SER A 34 7.81 -7.29 8.48
CA SER A 34 7.75 -5.90 8.01
C SER A 34 7.22 -5.76 6.58
N LEU A 35 7.39 -6.78 5.73
CA LEU A 35 6.85 -6.78 4.36
C LEU A 35 5.31 -6.65 4.35
N LEU A 36 4.65 -7.15 5.40
CA LEU A 36 3.19 -7.05 5.58
C LEU A 36 2.71 -5.61 5.75
N CYS A 37 3.58 -4.73 6.22
CA CYS A 37 3.25 -3.34 6.50
C CYS A 37 3.48 -2.40 5.31
N LEU A 38 4.05 -2.90 4.22
CA LEU A 38 4.30 -2.10 3.02
C LEU A 38 2.97 -1.84 2.29
N PRO A 39 2.62 -0.56 2.05
CA PRO A 39 1.56 -0.20 1.12
C PRO A 39 1.87 -0.68 -0.30
N MET A 40 0.83 -0.96 -1.09
CA MET A 40 0.98 -1.43 -2.46
C MET A 40 1.81 -0.48 -3.35
N SER A 41 1.65 0.85 -3.24
CA SER A 41 2.49 1.79 -3.99
C SER A 41 3.95 1.77 -3.55
N THR A 42 4.23 1.58 -2.26
CA THR A 42 5.61 1.39 -1.79
C THR A 42 6.22 0.13 -2.40
N ILE A 43 5.47 -0.97 -2.46
CA ILE A 43 5.92 -2.20 -3.11
C ILE A 43 6.21 -1.97 -4.60
N ILE A 44 5.31 -1.29 -5.32
CA ILE A 44 5.50 -0.97 -6.74
C ILE A 44 6.75 -0.09 -6.94
N ASN A 45 6.99 0.90 -6.08
CA ASN A 45 8.17 1.77 -6.18
C ASN A 45 9.47 0.99 -5.91
N LEU A 46 9.45 0.06 -4.94
CA LEU A 46 10.62 -0.77 -4.61
C LEU A 46 10.94 -1.79 -5.71
N LEU A 47 9.91 -2.39 -6.29
CA LEU A 47 10.07 -3.45 -7.30
C LEU A 47 10.08 -2.94 -8.73
N THR A 48 9.67 -1.69 -8.97
CA THR A 48 9.26 -1.16 -10.27
C THR A 48 8.01 -1.84 -10.84
N LYS A 49 7.18 -1.08 -11.56
CA LYS A 49 5.93 -1.58 -12.14
C LYS A 49 6.13 -2.72 -13.14
N GLU A 50 7.26 -2.74 -13.85
CA GLU A 50 7.57 -3.75 -14.86
C GLU A 50 7.75 -5.13 -14.24
N ARG A 51 8.18 -5.18 -12.97
CA ARG A 51 8.34 -6.43 -12.23
C ARG A 51 7.06 -6.83 -11.51
N MET A 52 6.09 -5.94 -11.34
CA MET A 52 4.82 -6.24 -10.68
C MET A 52 3.91 -7.12 -11.54
N VAL A 53 3.12 -7.96 -10.87
CA VAL A 53 2.05 -8.74 -11.51
C VAL A 53 0.75 -7.97 -11.37
N GLY A 54 -0.11 -8.08 -12.39
CA GLY A 54 -1.41 -7.41 -12.42
C GLY A 54 -1.36 -5.97 -12.93
N SER A 55 -2.27 -5.16 -12.40
CA SER A 55 -2.65 -3.83 -12.91
C SER A 55 -2.39 -2.69 -11.92
N MET A 56 -2.04 -2.97 -10.67
CA MET A 56 -1.82 -1.92 -9.66
C MET A 56 -0.69 -0.95 -10.03
N GLY A 57 0.32 -1.41 -10.77
CA GLY A 57 1.37 -0.54 -11.34
C GLY A 57 0.82 0.50 -12.32
N ASN A 58 -0.20 0.14 -13.11
CA ASN A 58 -0.84 1.06 -14.06
C ASN A 58 -1.65 2.15 -13.36
N VAL A 59 -2.30 1.81 -12.23
CA VAL A 59 -3.00 2.78 -11.39
C VAL A 59 -2.01 3.83 -10.88
N LEU A 60 -0.88 3.39 -10.34
CA LEU A 60 0.17 4.28 -9.82
C LEU A 60 0.74 5.20 -10.92
N ASP A 61 1.08 4.62 -12.07
CA ASP A 61 1.54 5.35 -13.26
C ASP A 61 0.55 6.41 -13.73
N SER A 62 -0.72 6.05 -13.75
CA SER A 62 -1.79 6.95 -14.20
C SER A 62 -1.88 8.13 -13.26
N MET A 63 -1.81 7.89 -11.95
CA MET A 63 -1.78 8.95 -10.95
C MET A 63 -0.58 9.87 -11.12
N GLU A 64 0.61 9.33 -11.36
CA GLU A 64 1.82 10.12 -11.59
C GLU A 64 1.69 11.03 -12.83
N LYS A 65 1.02 10.56 -13.89
CA LYS A 65 0.81 11.30 -15.13
C LYS A 65 -0.36 12.28 -15.13
N LEU A 66 -1.25 12.25 -14.12
CA LEU A 66 -2.36 13.19 -14.02
C LEU A 66 -1.87 14.63 -13.87
N GLU A 67 -2.34 15.52 -14.74
CA GLU A 67 -2.03 16.96 -14.72
C GLU A 67 -2.64 17.67 -13.50
N ASP A 68 -2.01 18.76 -13.07
CA ASP A 68 -2.39 19.54 -11.87
C ASP A 68 -3.85 20.03 -11.90
N LYS A 69 -4.41 20.33 -13.08
CA LYS A 69 -5.82 20.75 -13.23
C LYS A 69 -6.84 19.67 -12.82
N HIS A 70 -6.41 18.41 -12.77
CA HIS A 70 -7.24 17.26 -12.43
C HIS A 70 -7.04 16.79 -10.97
N VAL A 71 -6.12 17.42 -10.24
CA VAL A 71 -5.74 17.06 -8.88
C VAL A 71 -6.02 18.24 -7.95
N THR A 72 -6.58 17.98 -6.76
CA THR A 72 -6.89 19.06 -5.82
C THR A 72 -5.63 19.80 -5.35
N THR A 73 -4.55 19.07 -5.06
CA THR A 73 -3.23 19.63 -4.73
C THR A 73 -2.10 18.64 -5.11
N ASN A 74 -0.92 19.12 -5.49
CA ASN A 74 0.25 18.23 -5.68
C ASN A 74 0.60 17.45 -4.40
N GLN A 75 0.34 18.02 -3.23
CA GLN A 75 0.50 17.34 -1.94
C GLN A 75 -0.54 16.24 -1.68
N SER A 76 -1.73 16.28 -2.29
CA SER A 76 -2.70 15.18 -2.19
C SER A 76 -2.30 14.00 -3.07
N LYS A 77 -1.70 14.26 -4.24
CA LYS A 77 -1.14 13.24 -5.14
C LYS A 77 0.00 12.44 -4.50
N GLN A 78 0.94 13.12 -3.84
CA GLN A 78 2.08 12.48 -3.18
C GLN A 78 1.70 11.45 -2.10
N ARG A 79 0.51 11.54 -1.49
CA ARG A 79 0.07 10.60 -0.45
C ARG A 79 -0.23 9.21 -0.97
N TYR A 80 -0.57 9.08 -2.24
CA TYR A 80 -0.83 7.80 -2.88
C TYR A 80 0.41 7.25 -3.58
N LEU A 81 1.26 8.15 -4.10
CA LEU A 81 2.53 7.79 -4.72
C LEU A 81 3.56 7.32 -3.68
N SER A 82 3.59 7.93 -2.50
CA SER A 82 4.46 7.59 -1.39
C SER A 82 3.71 7.65 -0.05
N PRO A 83 2.77 6.72 0.18
CA PRO A 83 2.01 6.67 1.42
C PRO A 83 2.96 6.44 2.58
N THR A 84 2.70 7.16 3.67
CA THR A 84 3.40 6.93 4.93
C THR A 84 3.05 5.54 5.43
N ALA A 85 4.06 4.67 5.51
CA ALA A 85 3.90 3.37 6.14
C ALA A 85 4.00 3.51 7.66
N ALA A 86 3.42 2.56 8.41
CA ALA A 86 3.47 2.60 9.86
C ALA A 86 4.93 2.67 10.34
N PRO A 87 5.31 3.72 11.10
CA PRO A 87 6.68 4.22 11.22
C PRO A 87 7.65 3.27 11.96
N ASN A 88 7.14 2.13 12.45
CA ASN A 88 7.82 1.26 13.41
C ASN A 88 7.86 -0.21 12.99
N ALA A 89 7.02 -0.62 12.02
CA ALA A 89 7.04 -1.99 11.51
C ALA A 89 8.14 -2.20 10.47
N LEU A 90 8.63 -1.13 9.84
CA LEU A 90 9.58 -1.18 8.74
C LEU A 90 11.04 -0.99 9.16
N CYS A 91 11.38 -0.77 10.44
CA CYS A 91 12.76 -0.48 10.86
C CYS A 91 13.80 -1.50 10.35
N PRO A 92 13.58 -2.83 10.40
CA PRO A 92 14.53 -3.80 9.83
C PRO A 92 14.72 -3.63 8.33
N LEU A 93 13.63 -3.36 7.61
CA LEU A 93 13.60 -3.23 6.15
C LEU A 93 14.15 -1.88 5.68
N GLN A 94 13.90 -0.79 6.42
CA GLN A 94 14.46 0.53 6.16
C GLN A 94 15.98 0.54 6.34
N GLN A 95 16.49 -0.15 7.38
CA GLN A 95 17.92 -0.36 7.60
C GLN A 95 18.56 -1.25 6.53
N LEU A 96 17.79 -2.11 5.88
CA LEU A 96 18.28 -3.06 4.87
C LEU A 96 18.26 -2.47 3.45
N LEU A 97 17.28 -1.61 3.16
CA LEU A 97 17.08 -1.05 1.82
C LEU A 97 17.78 0.31 1.60
N ASP A 98 18.37 0.91 2.64
CA ASP A 98 18.99 2.25 2.62
C ASP A 98 18.10 3.32 1.95
N THR A 99 16.78 3.17 2.10
CA THR A 99 15.79 4.04 1.47
C THR A 99 15.05 4.75 2.58
N GLU A 100 14.85 6.07 2.47
CA GLU A 100 13.82 6.78 3.23
C GLU A 100 12.44 6.31 2.75
N LEU A 101 12.10 5.06 3.05
CA LEU A 101 10.71 4.67 3.17
C LEU A 101 10.11 5.66 4.14
N ASN A 102 9.02 6.30 3.74
CA ASN A 102 8.36 7.37 4.51
C ASN A 102 7.83 6.79 5.84
N ALA A 103 8.75 6.48 6.75
CA ALA A 103 8.58 6.12 8.16
C ALA A 103 8.44 7.39 9.00
N ASN A 104 8.58 8.55 8.36
CA ASN A 104 8.11 9.79 8.90
C ASN A 104 6.59 9.81 8.73
N THR A 105 5.89 9.25 9.72
CA THR A 105 4.63 9.88 10.14
C THR A 105 4.95 11.24 10.72
N SER A 106 5.46 12.14 9.89
CA SER A 106 5.43 13.55 10.19
C SER A 106 3.96 13.92 10.18
N PHE A 107 3.30 13.70 11.30
CA PHE A 107 2.11 14.45 11.61
C PHE A 107 2.60 15.87 11.79
N PHE A 108 1.92 16.79 11.13
CA PHE A 108 2.24 18.19 11.20
C PHE A 108 1.21 18.85 12.09
N THR A 109 1.68 19.67 13.00
CA THR A 109 0.86 20.61 13.74
C THR A 109 1.23 22.03 13.35
N CYS A 110 0.38 22.98 13.70
CA CYS A 110 0.69 24.39 13.59
C CYS A 110 1.65 24.79 14.72
N GLU A 111 2.37 25.89 14.56
CA GLU A 111 3.27 26.39 15.61
C GLU A 111 2.53 26.94 16.85
N GLY A 112 1.20 26.94 16.83
CA GLY A 112 0.35 27.42 17.92
C GLY A 112 -0.12 28.85 17.69
N LYS A 113 -1.02 29.33 18.58
CA LYS A 113 -1.47 30.72 18.59
C LYS A 113 -0.68 31.49 19.66
N LEU A 114 -0.20 32.68 19.32
CA LEU A 114 0.36 33.63 20.29
C LEU A 114 -0.78 34.19 21.13
N ASN A 115 -0.63 34.19 22.46
CA ASN A 115 -1.53 34.92 23.34
C ASN A 115 -0.95 36.31 23.60
N SER A 116 -1.49 37.35 22.96
CA SER A 116 -0.96 38.72 23.05
C SER A 116 -1.32 39.46 24.35
N THR A 117 -1.80 38.77 25.38
CA THR A 117 -2.28 39.42 26.62
C THR A 117 -1.26 39.44 27.76
N SER A 118 -0.01 38.99 27.58
CA SER A 118 1.01 39.15 28.63
C SER A 118 2.43 39.37 28.07
N TYR A 119 3.26 40.06 28.84
CA TYR A 119 4.66 40.41 28.56
C TYR A 119 5.59 39.19 28.33
N ASN A 120 5.07 37.96 28.40
CA ASN A 120 5.77 36.72 28.04
C ASN A 120 4.93 35.93 27.02
N ALA A 121 5.27 36.04 25.74
CA ALA A 121 4.59 35.35 24.65
C ALA A 121 4.77 33.83 24.74
N THR A 122 3.83 33.13 25.36
CA THR A 122 3.77 31.66 25.34
C THR A 122 2.89 31.20 24.18
N ARG A 123 3.45 30.40 23.26
CA ARG A 123 2.69 29.78 22.16
C ARG A 123 1.95 28.55 22.68
N PHE A 124 0.63 28.53 22.56
CA PHE A 124 -0.18 27.36 22.91
C PHE A 124 -0.37 26.45 21.69
N ALA A 125 -0.13 25.15 21.87
CA ALA A 125 -0.43 24.15 20.84
C ALA A 125 -1.94 24.15 20.57
N CYS A 126 -2.36 24.36 19.32
CA CYS A 126 -3.79 24.41 18.97
C CYS A 126 -4.50 23.06 19.11
N GLY A 127 -3.75 21.98 19.35
CA GLY A 127 -4.32 20.65 19.55
C GLY A 127 -4.92 20.05 18.29
N TYR A 128 -4.50 20.49 17.11
CA TYR A 128 -4.83 19.88 15.84
C TYR A 128 -3.57 19.34 15.18
N PHE A 129 -3.74 18.27 14.41
CA PHE A 129 -2.69 17.74 13.56
C PHE A 129 -3.25 17.36 12.19
N SER A 130 -2.34 17.23 11.22
CA SER A 130 -2.61 16.72 9.90
C SER A 130 -1.49 15.78 9.49
N VAL A 131 -1.82 14.74 8.72
CA VAL A 131 -0.83 13.91 8.03
C VAL A 131 -0.21 14.61 6.81
N VAL A 132 -0.65 15.83 6.52
CA VAL A 132 -0.28 16.58 5.32
C VAL A 132 0.40 17.86 5.71
N LYS A 133 1.66 17.98 5.31
CA LYS A 133 2.44 19.19 5.50
C LYS A 133 1.73 20.36 4.84
N GLY A 134 1.49 21.43 5.59
CA GLY A 134 0.85 22.65 5.10
C GLY A 134 -0.67 22.66 5.18
N SER A 135 -1.32 21.63 5.73
CA SER A 135 -2.76 21.71 6.03
C SER A 135 -3.08 22.91 6.90
N ILE A 136 -4.20 23.57 6.65
CA ILE A 136 -4.61 24.74 7.42
C ILE A 136 -5.19 24.29 8.76
N CYS A 137 -4.64 24.81 9.86
CA CYS A 137 -5.19 24.59 11.19
C CYS A 137 -6.55 25.27 11.34
N PRO A 138 -7.62 24.57 11.74
CA PRO A 138 -8.95 25.17 11.84
C PRO A 138 -9.07 26.19 12.99
N LEU A 139 -8.12 26.20 13.93
CA LEU A 139 -8.16 27.08 15.10
C LEU A 139 -7.32 28.35 14.94
N CYS A 140 -6.13 28.25 14.35
CA CYS A 140 -5.26 29.42 14.16
C CYS A 140 -5.10 29.83 12.70
N TYR A 141 -5.68 29.09 11.75
CA TYR A 141 -5.61 29.33 10.31
C TYR A 141 -4.19 29.36 9.73
N THR A 142 -3.18 28.91 10.48
CA THR A 142 -1.81 28.79 9.98
C THR A 142 -1.54 27.41 9.39
N PRO A 143 -0.65 27.31 8.39
CA PRO A 143 -0.20 26.04 7.86
C PRO A 143 0.48 25.16 8.92
N MET A 144 0.13 23.87 8.94
CA MET A 144 0.75 22.88 9.80
C MET A 144 2.04 22.36 9.15
N HIS A 145 3.19 22.89 9.55
CA HIS A 145 4.51 22.44 9.06
C HIS A 145 5.37 21.78 10.13
N LYS A 146 5.00 21.92 11.41
CA LYS A 146 5.79 21.43 12.53
C LYS A 146 5.59 19.92 12.68
N ALA A 147 6.60 19.13 12.31
CA ALA A 147 6.60 17.70 12.56
C ALA A 147 6.49 17.43 14.07
N ILE A 148 5.63 16.49 14.45
CA ILE A 148 5.40 16.15 15.85
C ILE A 148 6.20 14.86 16.17
N PRO A 149 7.01 14.82 17.24
CA PRO A 149 7.78 13.63 17.63
C PRO A 149 6.89 12.53 18.23
N HIS A 150 7.03 11.29 17.71
CA HIS A 150 6.26 10.11 18.14
C HIS A 150 7.09 9.20 19.06
N VAL A 151 6.50 8.72 20.16
CA VAL A 151 7.16 7.81 21.13
C VAL A 151 7.05 6.37 20.65
N ASN A 152 8.18 5.70 20.45
CA ASN A 152 8.27 4.40 19.79
C ASN A 152 8.65 3.26 20.76
N ILE A 153 8.24 2.03 20.41
CA ILE A 153 8.71 0.78 21.03
C ILE A 153 9.31 -0.06 19.90
N SER A 154 10.64 -0.08 19.79
CA SER A 154 11.40 -0.48 18.59
C SER A 154 11.65 -1.99 18.40
N ARG A 155 11.25 -2.86 19.34
CA ARG A 155 11.35 -4.32 19.18
C ARG A 155 9.97 -4.94 19.23
N VAL A 156 9.72 -5.95 18.39
CA VAL A 156 8.47 -6.74 18.44
C VAL A 156 8.75 -8.14 18.98
N MET A 157 9.88 -8.73 18.60
CA MET A 157 10.27 -10.06 19.04
C MET A 157 11.01 -10.04 20.36
N ALA A 158 10.69 -10.99 21.23
CA ALA A 158 11.31 -11.15 22.54
C ALA A 158 12.56 -12.05 22.45
N GLY A 159 13.55 -11.79 23.32
CA GLY A 159 14.72 -12.67 23.51
C GLY A 159 15.62 -12.84 22.28
N THR A 160 16.22 -14.03 22.19
CA THR A 160 17.09 -14.52 21.10
C THR A 160 16.49 -15.79 20.49
N GLY A 161 15.30 -15.67 19.90
CA GLY A 161 14.60 -16.80 19.29
C GLY A 161 15.22 -17.22 17.96
N THR A 162 15.27 -18.54 17.71
CA THR A 162 15.55 -19.13 16.40
C THR A 162 14.24 -19.67 15.83
N TYR A 163 14.04 -19.49 14.53
CA TYR A 163 12.82 -19.88 13.82
C TYR A 163 13.16 -20.76 12.64
N THR A 164 12.32 -21.75 12.42
CA THR A 164 12.26 -22.52 11.18
C THR A 164 11.37 -21.76 10.19
N ILE A 165 11.91 -21.48 9.00
CA ILE A 165 11.24 -20.79 7.90
C ILE A 165 11.15 -21.75 6.73
N LYS A 166 9.96 -22.09 6.28
CA LYS A 166 9.74 -22.95 5.12
C LYS A 166 9.95 -22.18 3.81
N ASP A 167 10.04 -22.92 2.71
CA ASP A 167 10.20 -22.36 1.36
C ASP A 167 9.06 -21.39 0.97
N ASP A 168 7.85 -21.62 1.50
CA ASP A 168 6.67 -20.75 1.33
C ASP A 168 6.59 -19.62 2.37
N LEU A 169 7.71 -19.29 3.01
CA LEU A 169 7.85 -18.31 4.10
C LEU A 169 6.98 -18.56 5.33
N SER A 170 6.39 -19.75 5.50
CA SER A 170 5.77 -20.11 6.77
C SER A 170 6.85 -20.19 7.86
N MET A 171 6.64 -19.50 8.97
CA MET A 171 7.59 -19.42 10.08
C MET A 171 7.01 -20.03 11.36
N THR A 172 7.84 -20.78 12.08
CA THR A 172 7.53 -21.28 13.43
C THR A 172 8.79 -21.24 14.29
N PRO A 173 8.69 -21.17 15.63
CA PRO A 173 9.84 -21.36 16.50
C PRO A 173 10.58 -22.67 16.17
N ALA A 174 11.91 -22.63 16.19
CA ALA A 174 12.72 -23.78 15.80
C ALA A 174 12.54 -24.95 16.76
N SER A 175 12.49 -26.16 16.21
CA SER A 175 12.37 -27.41 16.95
C SER A 175 13.02 -28.52 16.14
N SER A 176 14.04 -29.17 16.69
CA SER A 176 14.75 -30.25 15.99
C SER A 176 13.81 -31.39 15.57
N VAL A 177 12.80 -31.71 16.39
CA VAL A 177 11.77 -32.72 16.05
C VAL A 177 10.91 -32.26 14.88
N SER A 178 10.52 -30.98 14.85
CA SER A 178 9.76 -30.41 13.73
C SER A 178 10.60 -30.38 12.46
N SER A 179 11.89 -30.03 12.55
CA SER A 179 12.84 -30.04 11.42
C SER A 179 12.95 -31.43 10.78
N ILE A 180 12.99 -32.51 11.59
CA ILE A 180 12.98 -33.89 11.07
C ILE A 180 11.66 -34.20 10.35
N SER A 181 10.52 -33.81 10.93
CA SER A 181 9.21 -33.97 10.27
C SER A 181 9.13 -33.22 8.94
N LEU A 182 9.73 -32.03 8.85
CA LEU A 182 9.78 -31.24 7.62
C LEU A 182 10.60 -31.91 6.52
N LEU A 183 11.66 -32.64 6.86
CA LEU A 183 12.41 -33.43 5.87
C LEU A 183 11.53 -34.50 5.22
N ALA A 184 10.71 -35.19 6.03
CA ALA A 184 9.74 -36.15 5.52
C ALA A 184 8.68 -35.47 4.63
N GLN A 185 8.18 -34.28 5.03
CA GLN A 185 7.25 -33.48 4.21
C GLN A 185 7.87 -33.01 2.89
N CYS A 186 9.18 -32.77 2.87
CA CYS A 186 9.92 -32.41 1.66
C CYS A 186 10.19 -33.62 0.74
N GLY A 187 9.82 -34.83 1.16
CA GLY A 187 10.02 -36.05 0.38
C GLY A 187 11.48 -36.52 0.34
N VAL A 188 12.30 -36.08 1.29
CA VAL A 188 13.72 -36.46 1.37
C VAL A 188 13.83 -37.92 1.79
N LYS A 189 14.34 -38.77 0.90
CA LYS A 189 14.57 -40.20 1.16
C LYS A 189 16.02 -40.52 1.50
N ASP A 190 16.94 -39.68 1.04
CA ASP A 190 18.38 -39.86 1.17
C ASP A 190 18.99 -38.61 1.77
N LEU A 191 19.38 -38.69 3.04
CA LEU A 191 19.94 -37.58 3.80
C LEU A 191 21.30 -37.12 3.27
N THR A 192 22.01 -37.95 2.49
CA THR A 192 23.31 -37.57 1.91
C THR A 192 23.19 -36.48 0.84
N THR A 193 21.98 -36.26 0.31
CA THR A 193 21.68 -35.20 -0.65
C THR A 193 21.48 -33.82 -0.01
N LEU A 194 21.38 -33.76 1.33
CA LEU A 194 21.13 -32.53 2.06
C LEU A 194 22.42 -31.72 2.26
N GLN A 195 22.32 -30.43 2.01
CA GLN A 195 23.42 -29.49 2.21
C GLN A 195 22.93 -28.28 3.01
N GLU A 196 23.69 -27.94 4.05
CA GLU A 196 23.51 -26.68 4.77
C GLU A 196 24.27 -25.54 4.08
N ARG A 197 23.62 -24.38 3.88
CA ARG A 197 24.26 -23.17 3.35
C ARG A 197 23.78 -21.94 4.12
N THR A 198 24.72 -21.14 4.62
CA THR A 198 24.39 -19.84 5.20
C THR A 198 24.42 -18.76 4.13
N MET A 199 23.30 -18.06 3.96
CA MET A 199 23.13 -16.97 3.00
C MET A 199 23.03 -15.64 3.74
N LYS A 200 23.49 -14.58 3.08
CA LYS A 200 23.31 -13.20 3.50
C LYS A 200 22.08 -12.64 2.78
N ILE A 201 21.26 -11.88 3.49
CA ILE A 201 20.18 -11.08 2.90
C ILE A 201 20.66 -9.63 2.93
N GLY A 202 21.05 -9.12 1.76
CA GLY A 202 21.28 -7.72 1.49
C GLY A 202 20.06 -7.07 0.86
N LYS A 203 20.27 -5.89 0.24
CA LYS A 203 19.20 -5.13 -0.41
C LYS A 203 18.59 -5.89 -1.59
N GLU A 204 19.43 -6.46 -2.44
CA GLU A 204 19.02 -7.20 -3.63
C GLU A 204 18.21 -8.44 -3.25
N GLU A 205 18.72 -9.26 -2.32
CA GLU A 205 17.99 -10.45 -1.85
C GLU A 205 16.68 -10.08 -1.16
N ALA A 206 16.63 -8.98 -0.41
CA ALA A 206 15.40 -8.50 0.21
C ALA A 206 14.33 -8.14 -0.83
N LEU A 207 14.71 -7.48 -1.93
CA LEU A 207 13.81 -7.14 -3.03
C LEU A 207 13.37 -8.39 -3.80
N GLU A 208 14.26 -9.36 -4.01
CA GLU A 208 13.90 -10.65 -4.63
C GLU A 208 12.97 -11.47 -3.74
N ILE A 209 13.18 -11.50 -2.42
CA ILE A 209 12.24 -12.13 -1.46
C ILE A 209 10.88 -11.45 -1.53
N LEU A 210 10.84 -10.11 -1.51
CA LEU A 210 9.59 -9.37 -1.65
C LEU A 210 8.89 -9.74 -2.97
N LEU A 211 9.60 -9.70 -4.10
CA LEU A 211 9.04 -10.04 -5.40
C LEU A 211 8.52 -11.49 -5.45
N ALA A 212 9.35 -12.45 -5.03
CA ALA A 212 9.00 -13.87 -5.06
C ALA A 212 7.84 -14.17 -4.10
N SER A 213 7.78 -13.51 -2.94
CA SER A 213 6.68 -13.68 -1.98
C SER A 213 5.31 -13.26 -2.51
N LEU A 214 5.26 -12.38 -3.52
CA LEU A 214 4.02 -11.96 -4.19
C LEU A 214 3.60 -12.91 -5.32
N LYS A 215 4.48 -13.82 -5.76
CA LYS A 215 4.28 -14.63 -6.97
C LYS A 215 4.35 -16.14 -6.74
N SER A 216 5.10 -16.58 -5.73
CA SER A 216 5.55 -17.95 -5.58
C SER A 216 5.31 -18.49 -4.18
N LYS A 217 5.17 -19.82 -4.09
CA LYS A 217 5.15 -20.62 -2.86
C LYS A 217 6.50 -21.30 -2.56
N THR A 218 7.51 -21.05 -3.39
CA THR A 218 8.86 -21.61 -3.25
C THR A 218 9.88 -20.47 -3.22
N VAL A 219 9.66 -19.51 -2.33
CA VAL A 219 10.37 -18.23 -2.29
C VAL A 219 11.86 -18.41 -2.04
N LEU A 220 12.24 -19.23 -1.06
CA LEU A 220 13.65 -19.41 -0.72
C LEU A 220 14.38 -20.14 -1.85
N THR A 221 13.74 -21.13 -2.47
CA THR A 221 14.25 -21.81 -3.67
C THR A 221 14.40 -20.83 -4.84
N ASP A 222 13.39 -20.01 -5.13
CA ASP A 222 13.40 -19.06 -6.24
C ASP A 222 14.48 -17.97 -6.09
N VAL A 223 14.76 -17.55 -4.85
CA VAL A 223 15.71 -16.47 -4.55
C VAL A 223 17.15 -17.00 -4.45
N PHE A 224 17.37 -18.08 -3.70
CA PHE A 224 18.73 -18.51 -3.34
C PHE A 224 19.28 -19.65 -4.19
N LEU A 225 18.46 -20.34 -4.98
CA LEU A 225 18.90 -21.42 -5.85
C LEU A 225 18.84 -21.00 -7.34
N PRO A 226 19.87 -21.36 -8.13
CA PRO A 226 19.89 -21.04 -9.55
C PRO A 226 18.81 -21.86 -10.29
N LYS A 227 17.97 -21.18 -11.08
CA LYS A 227 17.01 -21.86 -11.96
C LYS A 227 17.78 -22.68 -13.01
N LYS A 228 17.52 -23.99 -13.10
CA LYS A 228 17.92 -24.77 -14.28
C LYS A 228 17.22 -24.14 -15.49
N LYS A 229 17.99 -23.79 -16.53
CA LYS A 229 17.41 -23.40 -17.83
C LYS A 229 16.66 -24.62 -18.38
N GLU A 230 15.38 -24.72 -18.13
CA GLU A 230 14.52 -25.53 -18.98
C GLU A 230 14.42 -24.82 -20.33
N SER A 231 14.93 -25.47 -21.37
CA SER A 231 14.81 -25.02 -22.76
C SER A 231 13.36 -25.17 -23.22
N CYS A 232 12.47 -24.30 -22.74
CA CYS A 232 11.17 -24.12 -23.36
C CYS A 232 11.37 -23.25 -24.61
N LYS A 233 11.23 -23.85 -25.80
CA LYS A 233 11.15 -23.14 -27.08
C LYS A 233 9.82 -22.36 -27.17
N ARG A 234 9.71 -21.24 -26.43
CA ARG A 234 9.08 -19.99 -26.89
C ARG A 234 9.17 -18.93 -25.77
N GLU A 235 9.57 -17.73 -26.21
CA GLU A 235 9.57 -16.44 -25.51
C GLU A 235 10.77 -16.14 -24.59
N ASN A 236 11.83 -15.66 -25.26
CA ASN A 236 13.02 -15.01 -24.70
C ASN A 236 12.66 -13.71 -23.93
N TRP A 237 12.50 -13.75 -22.61
CA TRP A 237 12.43 -12.51 -21.79
C TRP A 237 13.27 -12.57 -20.51
N PHE A 238 14.42 -13.24 -20.51
CA PHE A 238 15.39 -13.12 -19.40
C PHE A 238 16.84 -13.13 -19.90
N ARG A 239 17.59 -12.08 -19.53
CA ARG A 239 19.04 -11.81 -19.70
C ARG A 239 19.48 -11.00 -20.93
N SER A 240 19.27 -9.70 -20.84
CA SER A 240 20.23 -8.64 -21.17
C SER A 240 19.69 -7.41 -20.41
N TYR A 241 20.38 -6.73 -19.49
CA TYR A 241 21.45 -5.79 -19.76
C TYR A 241 22.15 -5.44 -18.43
N TYR A 242 23.44 -5.75 -18.33
CA TYR A 242 24.43 -4.95 -17.60
C TYR A 242 25.41 -4.50 -18.68
N TYR A 243 25.53 -3.19 -18.94
CA TYR A 243 26.70 -2.45 -19.46
C TYR A 243 26.27 -1.03 -19.92
N TYR A 244 26.61 -0.05 -19.09
CA TYR A 244 27.14 1.31 -19.34
C TYR A 244 26.97 2.10 -20.67
N TYR A 245 26.83 3.44 -20.48
CA TYR A 245 27.07 4.65 -21.33
C TYR A 245 25.95 5.15 -22.29
N PRO A 246 25.93 6.45 -22.70
CA PRO A 246 26.08 7.74 -21.98
C PRO A 246 24.98 8.79 -22.35
N CYS A 247 24.99 9.93 -21.65
CA CYS A 247 24.33 11.18 -22.04
C CYS A 247 24.86 11.79 -23.36
N SER A 248 23.98 12.52 -24.06
CA SER A 248 24.13 13.63 -25.05
C SER A 248 23.19 13.33 -26.23
N SER A 249 22.25 14.19 -26.64
CA SER A 249 22.41 15.56 -27.16
C SER A 249 21.09 16.35 -26.94
N ILE A 250 21.08 17.48 -26.23
CA ILE A 250 21.12 18.85 -26.79
C ILE A 250 20.65 18.93 -28.26
N ILE A 251 19.43 19.41 -28.47
CA ILE A 251 19.09 20.26 -29.60
C ILE A 251 18.44 21.52 -29.04
N VAL A 252 19.16 22.62 -29.21
CA VAL A 252 18.76 24.00 -29.01
C VAL A 252 17.85 24.39 -30.17
N LEU A 253 16.68 24.95 -29.88
CA LEU A 253 16.10 26.00 -30.72
C LEU A 253 15.62 27.12 -29.79
N ASP A 254 16.45 28.15 -29.76
CA ASP A 254 16.18 29.47 -29.22
C ASP A 254 15.41 30.28 -30.26
N SER A 255 14.38 31.01 -29.83
CA SER A 255 14.03 32.33 -30.35
C SER A 255 13.02 32.97 -29.41
N SER A 256 13.49 34.08 -28.83
CA SER A 256 12.93 34.88 -27.73
C SER A 256 11.86 35.91 -28.22
N PRO A 257 11.56 37.06 -27.56
CA PRO A 257 10.44 37.19 -26.62
C PRO A 257 9.52 38.46 -26.80
N SER A 258 8.46 38.54 -25.96
CA SER A 258 7.92 39.75 -25.27
C SER A 258 6.69 40.53 -25.87
N PRO A 259 6.00 41.44 -25.12
CA PRO A 259 4.64 41.26 -24.52
C PRO A 259 3.71 42.51 -24.77
N PRO A 260 2.87 43.00 -23.82
CA PRO A 260 1.52 42.59 -23.41
C PRO A 260 0.41 43.67 -23.63
N SER A 261 -0.86 43.31 -23.50
CA SER A 261 -1.98 44.27 -23.29
C SER A 261 -3.15 43.55 -22.58
N SER A 262 -3.37 43.84 -21.29
CA SER A 262 -4.27 44.86 -20.71
C SER A 262 -5.68 44.32 -20.38
N LEU A 263 -6.00 44.40 -19.08
CA LEU A 263 -7.33 44.27 -18.45
C LEU A 263 -8.38 45.19 -19.10
N PRO A 264 -9.68 44.96 -18.81
CA PRO A 264 -10.27 45.80 -17.78
C PRO A 264 -11.14 45.05 -16.76
N SER A 265 -11.13 45.60 -15.56
CA SER A 265 -12.07 45.47 -14.45
C SER A 265 -13.43 46.09 -14.76
N GLN A 266 -14.50 45.59 -14.13
CA GLN A 266 -15.57 46.41 -13.55
C GLN A 266 -16.46 45.61 -12.57
N ASP A 267 -16.62 46.21 -11.38
CA ASP A 267 -17.79 46.35 -10.47
C ASP A 267 -18.70 45.13 -10.20
N GLY A 268 -19.12 44.80 -8.98
CA GLY A 268 -19.48 45.66 -7.85
C GLY A 268 -20.97 45.43 -7.55
N GLY A 269 -21.29 44.67 -6.49
CA GLY A 269 -22.68 44.36 -6.13
C GLY A 269 -22.81 43.81 -4.71
N SER A 270 -23.13 44.72 -3.78
CA SER A 270 -23.48 44.46 -2.39
C SER A 270 -24.90 43.88 -2.26
N GLY A 271 -25.07 42.92 -1.35
CA GLY A 271 -26.38 42.34 -1.02
C GLY A 271 -26.34 41.73 0.38
N SER A 272 -26.81 42.50 1.36
CA SER A 272 -26.92 42.13 2.77
C SER A 272 -28.21 41.37 3.05
N GLY A 273 -28.18 40.43 4.01
CA GLY A 273 -29.36 40.05 4.80
C GLY A 273 -29.74 38.57 4.79
N GLY A 274 -29.70 37.96 5.99
CA GLY A 274 -30.57 36.82 6.32
C GLY A 274 -29.90 35.51 6.75
N HIS A 275 -29.10 35.52 7.82
CA HIS A 275 -28.71 34.28 8.50
C HIS A 275 -29.90 33.65 9.24
N GLN A 276 -30.65 32.77 8.56
CA GLN A 276 -31.46 31.75 9.24
C GLN A 276 -30.58 30.51 9.46
N ARG A 277 -29.99 30.38 10.66
CA ARG A 277 -29.35 29.15 11.13
C ARG A 277 -30.38 28.02 11.17
N ARG A 278 -30.51 27.26 10.08
CA ARG A 278 -31.14 25.93 10.09
C ARG A 278 -30.06 24.86 10.08
N SER A 279 -30.05 24.10 11.17
CA SER A 279 -29.23 22.93 11.47
C SER A 279 -28.89 22.08 10.23
N ILE A 280 -27.59 22.04 9.88
CA ILE A 280 -26.98 21.11 8.90
C ILE A 280 -26.45 19.87 9.65
N VAL A 281 -27.05 19.48 10.77
CA VAL A 281 -26.60 18.30 11.54
C VAL A 281 -27.41 17.04 11.18
N GLY A 282 -28.32 17.11 10.19
CA GLY A 282 -29.30 16.04 9.95
C GLY A 282 -29.61 15.68 8.49
N LYS A 283 -28.72 15.93 7.52
CA LYS A 283 -28.94 15.48 6.13
C LYS A 283 -27.87 14.49 5.67
N ILE A 284 -28.26 13.21 5.79
CA ILE A 284 -27.97 12.08 4.89
C ILE A 284 -26.49 11.66 4.80
N MET A 285 -26.12 10.64 5.59
CA MET A 285 -25.04 9.71 5.25
C MET A 285 -25.49 8.93 4.00
N ALA A 286 -25.32 9.53 2.82
CA ALA A 286 -25.54 8.83 1.56
C ALA A 286 -24.41 7.81 1.40
N ALA A 287 -24.73 6.53 1.35
CA ALA A 287 -23.79 5.51 0.94
C ALA A 287 -23.19 5.91 -0.41
N ILE A 288 -21.87 6.05 -0.49
CA ILE A 288 -21.17 6.28 -1.77
C ILE A 288 -21.56 5.13 -2.71
N ARG A 289 -22.22 5.47 -3.82
CA ARG A 289 -22.59 4.51 -4.87
C ARG A 289 -21.63 4.70 -6.04
N LEU A 290 -20.52 3.98 -6.00
CA LEU A 290 -19.56 3.97 -7.11
C LEU A 290 -20.20 3.31 -8.34
N SER A 291 -19.97 3.89 -9.52
CA SER A 291 -20.45 3.31 -10.78
C SER A 291 -19.54 3.65 -11.95
N MET A 292 -19.53 2.77 -12.96
CA MET A 292 -18.79 2.96 -14.20
C MET A 292 -19.66 2.59 -15.40
N LYS A 293 -19.47 3.27 -16.52
CA LYS A 293 -20.05 2.89 -17.81
C LYS A 293 -19.01 2.13 -18.62
N LEU A 294 -19.20 0.83 -18.78
CA LEU A 294 -18.32 -0.03 -19.56
C LEU A 294 -18.70 0.02 -21.04
N LEU A 295 -17.70 0.05 -21.92
CA LEU A 295 -17.85 -0.24 -23.34
C LEU A 295 -17.27 -1.64 -23.62
N ILE A 296 -18.13 -2.55 -24.06
CA ILE A 296 -17.83 -3.98 -24.18
C ILE A 296 -17.85 -4.39 -25.65
N ASP A 297 -16.80 -5.06 -26.12
CA ASP A 297 -16.84 -5.82 -27.37
C ASP A 297 -17.48 -7.18 -27.10
N THR A 298 -18.72 -7.36 -27.56
CA THR A 298 -19.49 -8.57 -27.33
C THR A 298 -18.99 -9.77 -28.14
N LYS A 299 -18.28 -9.55 -29.25
CA LYS A 299 -17.68 -10.63 -30.04
C LYS A 299 -16.40 -11.14 -29.36
N ALA A 300 -15.56 -10.22 -28.90
CA ALA A 300 -14.34 -10.54 -28.17
C ALA A 300 -14.59 -10.95 -26.70
N GLN A 301 -15.79 -10.67 -26.16
CA GLN A 301 -16.13 -10.82 -24.75
C GLN A 301 -15.12 -10.12 -23.85
N LYS A 302 -14.84 -8.85 -24.18
CA LYS A 302 -13.82 -8.03 -23.51
C LYS A 302 -14.34 -6.63 -23.24
N VAL A 303 -13.97 -6.05 -22.11
CA VAL A 303 -14.15 -4.62 -21.84
C VAL A 303 -13.07 -3.84 -22.60
N CYS A 304 -13.48 -2.93 -23.48
CA CYS A 304 -12.56 -2.06 -24.21
C CYS A 304 -11.98 -0.99 -23.26
N PHE A 305 -12.88 -0.25 -22.62
CA PHE A 305 -12.61 0.73 -21.57
C PHE A 305 -13.92 1.05 -20.84
N ALA A 306 -13.83 1.86 -19.80
CA ALA A 306 -14.95 2.37 -19.04
C ALA A 306 -14.84 3.89 -18.89
N GLU A 307 -15.98 4.56 -18.71
CA GLU A 307 -16.05 5.93 -18.21
C GLU A 307 -16.49 5.94 -16.75
N ALA A 308 -15.79 6.72 -15.93
CA ALA A 308 -16.02 6.78 -14.49
C ALA A 308 -15.84 8.20 -13.95
N GLY A 309 -16.55 8.50 -12.86
CA GLY A 309 -16.38 9.75 -12.12
C GLY A 309 -15.12 9.77 -11.26
N SER A 310 -14.82 10.94 -10.70
CA SER A 310 -13.70 11.16 -9.78
C SER A 310 -13.72 10.26 -8.54
N ASP A 311 -14.90 9.80 -8.12
CA ASP A 311 -15.12 8.90 -6.99
C ASP A 311 -14.54 7.50 -7.21
N VAL A 312 -14.67 6.95 -8.41
CA VAL A 312 -14.07 5.67 -8.80
C VAL A 312 -12.54 5.80 -8.88
N ILE A 313 -12.05 6.92 -9.41
CA ILE A 313 -10.61 7.18 -9.48
C ILE A 313 -10.02 7.28 -8.08
N GLU A 314 -10.68 8.02 -7.18
CA GLU A 314 -10.26 8.09 -5.79
C GLU A 314 -10.29 6.70 -5.13
N PHE A 315 -11.34 5.89 -5.35
CA PHE A 315 -11.39 4.50 -4.89
C PHE A 315 -10.20 3.66 -5.38
N LEU A 316 -9.91 3.66 -6.68
CA LEU A 316 -8.79 2.90 -7.27
C LEU A 316 -7.43 3.38 -6.71
N SER A 317 -7.27 4.70 -6.57
CA SER A 317 -6.10 5.31 -5.94
C SER A 317 -5.94 4.87 -4.49
N CYS A 318 -7.01 4.78 -3.72
CA CYS A 318 -6.94 4.35 -2.31
C CYS A 318 -6.44 2.90 -2.16
N LEU A 319 -6.66 2.01 -3.14
CA LEU A 319 -6.14 0.64 -3.10
C LEU A 319 -4.60 0.60 -3.05
N LEU A 320 -3.91 1.60 -3.61
CA LEU A 320 -2.45 1.71 -3.58
C LEU A 320 -1.91 1.92 -2.17
N CYS A 321 -2.72 2.45 -1.27
CA CYS A 321 -2.30 2.79 0.08
C CYS A 321 -2.54 1.68 1.10
N LEU A 322 -3.17 0.58 0.68
CA LEU A 322 -3.45 -0.55 1.55
C LEU A 322 -2.15 -1.33 1.83
N PRO A 323 -1.79 -1.53 3.12
CA PRO A 323 -0.73 -2.44 3.50
C PRO A 323 -1.06 -3.88 3.10
N MET A 324 -0.03 -4.68 2.81
CA MET A 324 -0.22 -6.08 2.41
C MET A 324 -1.03 -6.90 3.40
N SER A 325 -0.85 -6.75 4.71
CA SER A 325 -1.69 -7.46 5.69
C SER A 325 -3.16 -7.05 5.62
N THR A 326 -3.43 -5.77 5.36
CA THR A 326 -4.82 -5.30 5.17
C THR A 326 -5.44 -5.95 3.93
N ILE A 327 -4.70 -5.98 2.82
CA ILE A 327 -5.13 -6.66 1.58
C ILE A 327 -5.41 -8.15 1.84
N ILE A 328 -4.50 -8.86 2.52
CA ILE A 328 -4.66 -10.28 2.84
C ILE A 328 -5.88 -10.51 3.74
N ASN A 329 -6.10 -9.68 4.75
CA ASN A 329 -7.27 -9.79 5.63
C ASN A 329 -8.59 -9.55 4.88
N MET A 330 -8.59 -8.63 3.91
CA MET A 330 -9.77 -8.34 3.09
C MET A 330 -10.07 -9.44 2.07
N LEU A 331 -9.04 -10.01 1.46
CA LEU A 331 -9.18 -11.01 0.40
C LEU A 331 -9.19 -12.46 0.92
N THR A 332 -8.75 -12.67 2.16
CA THR A 332 -8.33 -13.96 2.74
C THR A 332 -7.07 -14.55 2.08
N LYS A 333 -6.25 -15.24 2.88
CA LYS A 333 -4.98 -15.83 2.41
C LYS A 333 -5.16 -16.87 1.31
N GLU A 334 -6.29 -17.58 1.28
CA GLU A 334 -6.57 -18.64 0.30
C GLU A 334 -6.74 -18.06 -1.10
N ARG A 335 -7.19 -16.80 -1.20
CA ARG A 335 -7.37 -16.10 -2.47
C ARG A 335 -6.09 -15.39 -2.93
N MET A 336 -5.13 -15.15 -2.04
CA MET A 336 -3.89 -14.46 -2.36
C MET A 336 -2.94 -15.33 -3.20
N VAL A 337 -2.14 -14.68 -4.05
CA VAL A 337 -1.02 -15.32 -4.76
C VAL A 337 0.24 -15.22 -3.90
N GLY A 338 1.10 -16.23 -4.00
CA GLY A 338 2.38 -16.24 -3.34
C GLY A 338 2.33 -16.71 -1.88
N SER A 339 3.24 -16.16 -1.08
CA SER A 339 3.60 -16.63 0.26
C SER A 339 3.32 -15.60 1.37
N MET A 340 2.94 -14.37 1.02
CA MET A 340 2.75 -13.30 2.02
C MET A 340 1.62 -13.63 3.02
N GLY A 341 0.60 -14.39 2.59
CA GLY A 341 -0.45 -14.91 3.49
C GLY A 341 0.09 -15.86 4.56
N ASN A 342 1.13 -16.64 4.25
CA ASN A 342 1.77 -17.54 5.21
C ASN A 342 2.58 -16.77 6.26
N VAL A 343 3.23 -15.68 5.86
CA VAL A 343 3.93 -14.79 6.80
C VAL A 343 2.94 -14.20 7.81
N LEU A 344 1.80 -13.71 7.33
CA LEU A 344 0.74 -13.16 8.18
C LEU A 344 0.21 -14.20 9.18
N ASP A 345 -0.16 -15.38 8.68
CA ASP A 345 -0.60 -16.54 9.46
C ASP A 345 0.40 -16.91 10.56
N SER A 346 1.68 -16.93 10.21
CA SER A 346 2.75 -17.27 11.14
C SER A 346 2.86 -16.24 12.25
N VAL A 347 2.85 -14.95 11.92
CA VAL A 347 2.91 -13.86 12.90
C VAL A 347 1.71 -13.91 13.85
N GLU A 348 0.51 -14.19 13.34
CA GLU A 348 -0.71 -14.32 14.15
C GLU A 348 -0.58 -15.45 15.18
N LYS A 349 -0.11 -16.63 14.73
CA LYS A 349 0.03 -17.85 15.55
C LYS A 349 1.22 -17.84 16.51
N LEU A 350 2.12 -16.86 16.44
CA LEU A 350 3.27 -16.79 17.36
C LEU A 350 2.81 -16.67 18.81
N ASP A 351 3.32 -17.56 19.66
CA ASP A 351 3.04 -17.55 21.09
C ASP A 351 3.57 -16.28 21.77
N SER A 352 2.88 -15.84 22.83
CA SER A 352 3.22 -14.69 23.66
C SER A 352 4.67 -14.68 24.18
N LYS A 353 5.31 -15.83 24.37
CA LYS A 353 6.71 -15.91 24.82
C LYS A 353 7.75 -15.47 23.77
N TYR A 354 7.37 -15.45 22.49
CA TYR A 354 8.25 -15.02 21.38
C TYR A 354 8.06 -13.55 21.02
N VAL A 355 7.08 -12.87 21.61
CA VAL A 355 6.76 -11.48 21.33
C VAL A 355 6.77 -10.65 22.60
N ILE A 356 7.14 -9.38 22.49
CA ILE A 356 7.20 -8.49 23.67
C ILE A 356 5.80 -8.27 24.24
N SER A 357 4.78 -8.24 23.38
CA SER A 357 3.37 -8.22 23.78
C SER A 357 2.48 -8.67 22.63
N ASN A 358 1.24 -9.08 22.91
CA ASN A 358 0.26 -9.29 21.84
C ASN A 358 0.00 -7.99 21.05
N GLN A 359 0.02 -6.83 21.72
CA GLN A 359 -0.15 -5.53 21.08
C GLN A 359 1.00 -5.17 20.12
N SER A 360 2.20 -5.75 20.28
CA SER A 360 3.28 -5.55 19.31
C SER A 360 3.08 -6.36 18.02
N LYS A 361 2.38 -7.51 18.07
CA LYS A 361 2.00 -8.30 16.88
C LYS A 361 0.96 -7.57 16.03
N GLU A 362 -0.01 -6.92 16.67
CA GLU A 362 -1.09 -6.17 16.01
C GLU A 362 -0.59 -5.15 14.98
N ARG A 363 0.64 -4.65 15.13
CA ARG A 363 1.26 -3.72 14.18
C ARG A 363 1.48 -4.32 12.79
N PHE A 364 1.75 -5.62 12.73
CA PHE A 364 1.89 -6.37 11.47
C PHE A 364 0.55 -6.89 10.97
N LEU A 365 -0.30 -7.36 11.88
CA LEU A 365 -1.60 -7.96 11.56
C LEU A 365 -2.63 -6.93 11.08
N SER A 366 -2.64 -5.75 11.71
CA SER A 366 -3.55 -4.65 11.41
C SER A 366 -2.81 -3.30 11.47
N PRO A 367 -1.86 -3.05 10.55
CA PRO A 367 -1.14 -1.79 10.48
C PRO A 367 -2.11 -0.62 10.30
N THR A 368 -1.82 0.50 10.97
CA THR A 368 -2.63 1.70 10.86
C THR A 368 -2.57 2.25 9.43
N VAL A 369 -3.72 2.44 8.82
CA VAL A 369 -3.87 3.17 7.55
C VAL A 369 -4.35 4.59 7.85
N ALA A 370 -3.73 5.60 7.22
CA ALA A 370 -4.05 7.00 7.49
C ALA A 370 -5.55 7.30 7.21
N PRO A 371 -6.29 7.91 8.16
CA PRO A 371 -7.74 8.14 8.04
C PRO A 371 -8.19 8.93 6.81
N THR A 372 -7.32 9.77 6.24
CA THR A 372 -7.61 10.63 5.08
C THR A 372 -7.57 9.91 3.74
N VAL A 373 -7.00 8.70 3.70
CA VAL A 373 -6.92 7.87 2.49
C VAL A 373 -8.14 6.94 2.38
N LEU A 374 -8.99 6.92 3.40
CA LEU A 374 -9.99 5.87 3.57
C LEU A 374 -11.42 6.30 3.23
N CYS A 375 -11.70 7.56 2.83
CA CYS A 375 -13.08 8.02 2.72
C CYS A 375 -13.97 7.18 1.77
N PRO A 376 -13.55 6.79 0.55
CA PRO A 376 -14.34 5.88 -0.30
C PRO A 376 -14.24 4.41 0.13
N LEU A 377 -13.04 3.92 0.48
CA LEU A 377 -12.85 2.52 0.89
C LEU A 377 -13.60 2.18 2.17
N GLN A 378 -13.60 3.07 3.16
CA GLN A 378 -14.18 2.84 4.49
C GLN A 378 -15.69 2.63 4.42
N GLN A 379 -16.35 3.28 3.47
CA GLN A 379 -17.80 3.15 3.27
C GLN A 379 -18.17 1.92 2.44
N LEU A 380 -17.26 1.42 1.59
CA LEU A 380 -17.57 0.38 0.61
C LEU A 380 -17.03 -1.01 0.98
N LEU A 381 -15.84 -1.07 1.59
CA LEU A 381 -15.08 -2.30 1.78
C LEU A 381 -14.90 -2.72 3.24
N LEU A 382 -15.25 -1.86 4.20
CA LEU A 382 -14.75 -1.92 5.57
C LEU A 382 -15.87 -1.82 6.61
N ASP A 383 -16.77 -2.82 6.61
CA ASP A 383 -17.73 -3.06 7.72
C ASP A 383 -17.05 -3.61 8.99
N ALA A 384 -15.83 -4.12 8.86
CA ALA A 384 -15.02 -4.56 9.99
C ALA A 384 -14.24 -3.37 10.54
N LYS A 385 -14.12 -3.29 11.86
CA LYS A 385 -13.26 -2.34 12.58
C LYS A 385 -11.83 -2.38 12.01
N LEU A 386 -11.55 -1.61 10.97
CA LEU A 386 -10.20 -1.13 10.77
C LEU A 386 -9.79 -0.49 12.09
N ASN A 387 -8.54 -0.65 12.46
CA ASN A 387 -7.92 0.21 13.45
C ASN A 387 -7.80 1.63 12.86
N VAL A 388 -8.93 2.25 12.54
CA VAL A 388 -9.11 3.69 12.34
C VAL A 388 -9.08 4.33 13.73
N ASN A 389 -8.08 3.98 14.56
CA ASN A 389 -7.70 4.86 15.66
C ASN A 389 -7.07 6.10 15.03
N ALA A 390 -7.95 6.98 14.55
CA ALA A 390 -7.65 8.38 14.29
C ALA A 390 -7.40 9.14 15.61
N SER A 391 -7.68 8.50 16.74
CA SER A 391 -7.42 9.03 18.07
C SER A 391 -5.93 8.86 18.38
N PHE A 392 -5.14 9.86 18.02
CA PHE A 392 -3.84 10.03 18.67
C PHE A 392 -4.07 10.53 20.07
N PHE A 393 -3.38 9.95 21.03
CA PHE A 393 -3.51 10.34 22.41
C PHE A 393 -2.33 11.22 22.79
N THR A 394 -2.60 12.34 23.43
CA THR A 394 -1.59 13.18 24.08
C THR A 394 -1.76 13.12 25.59
N CYS A 395 -0.75 13.59 26.32
CA CYS A 395 -0.85 13.79 27.75
C CYS A 395 -1.70 15.04 28.05
N GLU A 396 -2.26 15.11 29.26
CA GLU A 396 -2.94 16.31 29.70
C GLU A 396 -2.00 17.52 29.77
N GLY A 397 -0.69 17.27 29.91
CA GLY A 397 0.34 18.29 29.96
C GLY A 397 0.86 18.57 31.36
N LYS A 398 1.77 19.54 31.48
CA LYS A 398 2.21 20.07 32.78
C LYS A 398 1.33 21.27 33.14
N SER A 399 1.01 21.41 34.43
CA SER A 399 0.36 22.62 34.94
C SER A 399 1.34 23.79 34.83
N THR A 400 0.99 24.80 34.03
CA THR A 400 1.71 26.08 34.01
C THR A 400 0.84 27.12 34.71
N VAL A 401 1.42 27.85 35.66
CA VAL A 401 0.75 28.98 36.30
C VAL A 401 0.93 30.18 35.39
N VAL A 402 -0.15 30.65 34.78
CA VAL A 402 -0.16 31.94 34.09
C VAL A 402 -1.16 32.80 34.82
N SER A 403 -0.65 33.85 35.47
CA SER A 403 -1.38 34.98 36.06
C SER A 403 -2.79 34.57 36.53
N TYR A 404 -2.93 34.05 37.75
CA TYR A 404 -4.21 33.69 38.41
C TYR A 404 -5.02 32.48 37.86
N SER A 405 -4.54 31.71 36.87
CA SER A 405 -5.19 30.44 36.46
C SER A 405 -4.19 29.29 36.25
N THR A 406 -4.59 28.06 36.60
CA THR A 406 -3.82 26.84 36.30
C THR A 406 -4.28 26.26 34.98
N THR A 407 -3.49 26.44 33.92
CA THR A 407 -3.75 25.83 32.62
C THR A 407 -2.81 24.65 32.39
N LYS A 408 -3.35 23.48 32.02
CA LYS A 408 -2.55 22.33 31.61
C LYS A 408 -2.14 22.49 30.15
N VAL A 409 -0.83 22.53 29.88
CA VAL A 409 -0.29 22.67 28.52
C VAL A 409 0.26 21.33 28.04
N PRO A 410 -0.30 20.72 26.98
CA PRO A 410 0.18 19.44 26.45
C PRO A 410 1.67 19.50 26.12
N CYS A 411 2.41 18.43 26.45
CA CYS A 411 3.87 18.41 26.30
C CYS A 411 4.36 18.36 24.85
N GLY A 412 3.46 18.34 23.86
CA GLY A 412 3.82 18.27 22.44
C GLY A 412 4.20 16.86 21.96
N TYR A 413 3.91 15.83 22.76
CA TYR A 413 4.07 14.42 22.39
C TYR A 413 2.70 13.75 22.27
N PHE A 414 2.65 12.72 21.44
CA PHE A 414 1.44 11.96 21.16
C PHE A 414 1.80 10.51 20.84
N SER A 415 0.82 9.63 20.95
CA SER A 415 0.96 8.21 20.65
C SER A 415 -0.30 7.69 19.97
N VAL A 416 -0.14 6.72 19.07
CA VAL A 416 -1.24 5.90 18.56
C VAL A 416 -1.80 4.94 19.62
N SER A 417 -1.04 4.68 20.68
CA SER A 417 -1.42 3.78 21.76
C SER A 417 -1.98 4.56 22.94
N LYS A 418 -3.25 4.35 23.25
CA LYS A 418 -3.87 4.86 24.47
C LYS A 418 -3.11 4.34 25.69
N GLY A 419 -2.75 5.23 26.61
CA GLY A 419 -1.99 4.89 27.82
C GLY A 419 -0.47 4.90 27.67
N ALA A 420 0.07 5.21 26.49
CA ALA A 420 1.52 5.37 26.32
C ALA A 420 2.08 6.45 27.26
N VAL A 421 3.32 6.27 27.74
CA VAL A 421 3.93 7.21 28.70
C VAL A 421 4.60 8.36 27.96
N CYS A 422 4.25 9.59 28.32
CA CYS A 422 4.91 10.78 27.79
C CYS A 422 6.35 10.91 28.30
N PRO A 423 7.36 11.08 27.43
CA PRO A 423 8.77 11.14 27.86
C PRO A 423 9.11 12.40 28.65
N VAL A 424 8.26 13.44 28.61
CA VAL A 424 8.53 14.73 29.26
C VAL A 424 7.85 14.89 30.60
N CYS A 425 6.63 14.37 30.76
CA CYS A 425 5.88 14.49 32.00
C CYS A 425 5.60 13.15 32.68
N SER A 426 6.01 12.04 32.09
CA SER A 426 5.82 10.67 32.61
C SER A 426 4.36 10.28 32.87
N THR A 427 3.40 11.08 32.41
CA THR A 427 1.96 10.76 32.50
C THR A 427 1.51 9.94 31.31
N GLN A 428 0.45 9.17 31.51
CA GLN A 428 -0.17 8.38 30.45
C GLN A 428 -0.92 9.28 29.46
N MET A 429 -0.77 9.00 28.17
CA MET A 429 -1.46 9.70 27.09
C MET A 429 -2.83 9.10 26.85
N HIS A 430 -3.88 9.79 27.30
CA HIS A 430 -5.29 9.36 27.16
C HIS A 430 -6.17 10.34 26.39
N ARG A 431 -5.67 11.56 26.13
CA ARG A 431 -6.46 12.63 25.52
C ARG A 431 -6.41 12.53 24.00
N ALA A 432 -7.52 12.22 23.35
CA ALA A 432 -7.61 12.19 21.90
C ALA A 432 -7.36 13.58 21.27
N ILE A 433 -6.60 13.63 20.17
CA ILE A 433 -6.33 14.85 19.40
C ILE A 433 -7.24 14.84 18.15
N PRO A 434 -7.96 15.94 17.85
CA PRO A 434 -8.75 16.07 16.63
C PRO A 434 -7.87 16.14 15.37
N HIS A 435 -8.24 15.34 14.36
CA HIS A 435 -7.60 15.28 13.06
C HIS A 435 -8.28 16.22 12.05
N VAL A 436 -7.50 16.96 11.27
CA VAL A 436 -8.03 17.78 10.16
C VAL A 436 -8.35 16.87 8.98
N LYS A 437 -9.64 16.81 8.60
CA LYS A 437 -10.07 16.11 7.38
C LYS A 437 -9.47 16.82 6.16
N THR A 438 -8.86 16.06 5.26
CA THR A 438 -8.30 16.61 4.02
C THR A 438 -9.35 16.57 2.91
N VAL A 439 -9.28 17.53 2.01
CA VAL A 439 -9.98 17.49 0.72
C VAL A 439 -9.51 16.31 -0.13
N GLY A 440 -10.43 15.75 -0.93
CA GLY A 440 -10.21 14.56 -1.77
C GLY A 440 -9.12 14.72 -2.82
N PHE A 441 -8.70 13.60 -3.41
CA PHE A 441 -7.59 13.53 -4.37
C PHE A 441 -7.89 14.22 -5.71
N VAL A 442 -9.06 13.96 -6.26
CA VAL A 442 -9.46 14.31 -7.63
C VAL A 442 -10.48 15.45 -7.62
N VAL A 443 -10.43 16.31 -8.64
CA VAL A 443 -11.43 17.36 -8.85
C VAL A 443 -12.80 16.72 -9.18
N GLY A 444 -13.80 16.98 -8.33
CA GLY A 444 -15.08 16.27 -8.29
C GLY A 444 -16.00 16.38 -9.52
N THR A 445 -15.59 17.09 -10.57
CA THR A 445 -16.40 17.33 -11.79
C THR A 445 -15.84 16.67 -13.04
N ALA A 446 -14.70 15.98 -12.95
CA ALA A 446 -14.05 15.38 -14.11
C ALA A 446 -14.51 13.93 -14.36
N THR A 447 -14.69 13.58 -15.63
CA THR A 447 -14.89 12.21 -16.11
C THR A 447 -13.56 11.63 -16.56
N TYR A 448 -13.35 10.35 -16.28
CA TYR A 448 -12.13 9.63 -16.60
C TYR A 448 -12.44 8.40 -17.44
N THR A 449 -11.53 8.08 -18.34
CA THR A 449 -11.47 6.80 -19.03
C THR A 449 -10.62 5.84 -18.21
N VAL A 450 -11.17 4.67 -17.87
CA VAL A 450 -10.50 3.57 -17.16
C VAL A 450 -10.40 2.38 -18.11
N ARG A 451 -9.19 1.93 -18.45
CA ARG A 451 -8.99 0.78 -19.34
C ARG A 451 -9.12 -0.53 -18.57
N ASP A 452 -9.17 -1.64 -19.30
CA ASP A 452 -9.29 -2.99 -18.72
C ASP A 452 -8.16 -3.33 -17.74
N ASP A 453 -6.97 -2.76 -17.94
CA ASP A 453 -5.79 -2.90 -17.09
C ASP A 453 -5.70 -1.83 -15.99
N LEU A 454 -6.83 -1.18 -15.68
CA LEU A 454 -6.98 -0.07 -14.72
C LEU A 454 -6.10 1.16 -14.99
N SER A 455 -5.51 1.31 -16.17
CA SER A 455 -4.92 2.59 -16.54
C SER A 455 -6.01 3.66 -16.69
N MET A 456 -5.73 4.86 -16.20
CA MET A 456 -6.71 5.94 -16.07
C MET A 456 -6.21 7.21 -16.73
N THR A 457 -7.07 7.85 -17.51
CA THR A 457 -6.79 9.17 -18.12
C THR A 457 -8.05 10.04 -18.06
N PRO A 458 -7.94 11.38 -18.06
CA PRO A 458 -9.10 12.24 -18.29
C PRO A 458 -9.85 11.81 -19.57
N ALA A 459 -11.18 11.81 -19.52
CA ALA A 459 -11.99 11.36 -20.64
C ALA A 459 -11.87 12.33 -21.83
N SER A 460 -11.84 11.77 -23.04
CA SER A 460 -11.81 12.51 -24.30
C SER A 460 -12.51 11.69 -25.36
N SER A 461 -13.60 12.22 -25.92
CA SER A 461 -14.37 11.54 -26.96
C SER A 461 -13.53 11.24 -28.20
N VAL A 462 -12.52 12.07 -28.51
CA VAL A 462 -11.59 11.83 -29.62
C VAL A 462 -10.63 10.68 -29.27
N SER A 463 -10.12 10.65 -28.04
CA SER A 463 -9.26 9.57 -27.57
C SER A 463 -10.00 8.23 -27.50
N SER A 464 -11.30 8.23 -27.18
CA SER A 464 -12.16 7.04 -27.18
C SER A 464 -12.18 6.33 -28.53
N VAL A 465 -12.15 7.06 -29.66
CA VAL A 465 -12.06 6.46 -31.00
C VAL A 465 -10.72 5.73 -31.19
N SER A 466 -9.62 6.35 -30.79
CA SER A 466 -8.30 5.70 -30.83
C SER A 466 -8.22 4.48 -29.91
N LEU A 467 -8.91 4.51 -28.76
CA LEU A 467 -8.98 3.37 -27.85
C LEU A 467 -9.73 2.19 -28.47
N LEU A 468 -10.80 2.42 -29.23
CA LEU A 468 -11.50 1.36 -29.97
C LEU A 468 -10.56 0.65 -30.96
N ALA A 469 -9.75 1.41 -31.71
CA ALA A 469 -8.76 0.85 -32.60
C ALA A 469 -7.71 0.02 -31.85
N GLN A 470 -7.23 0.51 -30.70
CA GLN A 470 -6.29 -0.24 -29.83
C GLN A 470 -6.92 -1.49 -29.21
N CYS A 471 -8.24 -1.51 -29.02
CA CYS A 471 -8.98 -2.70 -28.60
C CYS A 471 -9.23 -3.69 -29.74
N GLY A 472 -8.83 -3.38 -30.98
CA GLY A 472 -9.00 -4.24 -32.14
C GLY A 472 -10.42 -4.26 -32.70
N VAL A 473 -11.25 -3.27 -32.34
CA VAL A 473 -12.64 -3.19 -32.78
C VAL A 473 -12.70 -2.80 -34.26
N LYS A 474 -13.25 -3.70 -35.08
CA LYS A 474 -13.47 -3.47 -36.53
C LYS A 474 -14.92 -3.20 -36.89
N ASP A 475 -15.84 -3.55 -35.99
CA ASP A 475 -17.27 -3.50 -36.21
C ASP A 475 -17.93 -2.89 -34.97
N LEU A 476 -18.41 -1.65 -35.11
CA LEU A 476 -19.04 -0.92 -34.02
C LEU A 476 -20.38 -1.54 -33.59
N SER A 477 -21.04 -2.32 -34.46
CA SER A 477 -22.31 -2.98 -34.10
C SER A 477 -22.15 -4.06 -33.03
N ALA A 478 -20.92 -4.52 -32.80
CA ALA A 478 -20.58 -5.46 -31.74
C ALA A 478 -20.36 -4.81 -30.36
N LEU A 479 -20.35 -3.48 -30.29
CA LEU A 479 -20.12 -2.75 -29.05
C LEU A 479 -21.40 -2.62 -28.24
N GLN A 480 -21.27 -2.82 -26.92
CA GLN A 480 -22.35 -2.66 -25.95
C GLN A 480 -21.91 -1.73 -24.82
N GLU A 481 -22.70 -0.70 -24.54
CA GLU A 481 -22.58 0.06 -23.29
C GLU A 481 -23.26 -0.70 -22.15
N ARG A 482 -22.60 -0.77 -20.98
CA ARG A 482 -23.17 -1.34 -19.77
C ARG A 482 -22.76 -0.53 -18.54
N THR A 483 -23.72 0.02 -17.83
CA THR A 483 -23.45 0.64 -16.52
C THR A 483 -23.37 -0.43 -15.44
N VAL A 484 -22.28 -0.43 -14.67
CA VAL A 484 -22.07 -1.31 -13.52
C VAL A 484 -21.95 -0.50 -12.24
N LYS A 485 -22.43 -1.07 -11.14
CA LYS A 485 -22.23 -0.51 -9.79
C LYS A 485 -21.10 -1.27 -9.13
N ILE A 486 -20.26 -0.56 -8.38
CA ILE A 486 -19.19 -1.18 -7.60
C ILE A 486 -19.69 -1.21 -6.16
N GLY A 487 -20.18 -2.38 -5.74
CA GLY A 487 -20.45 -2.70 -4.34
C GLY A 487 -19.21 -3.25 -3.65
N LYS A 488 -19.42 -3.79 -2.44
CA LYS A 488 -18.34 -4.39 -1.64
C LYS A 488 -17.70 -5.58 -2.35
N GLU A 489 -18.53 -6.47 -2.88
CA GLU A 489 -18.10 -7.68 -3.58
C GLU A 489 -17.32 -7.32 -4.84
N GLU A 490 -17.84 -6.43 -5.68
CA GLU A 490 -17.14 -5.98 -6.88
C GLU A 490 -15.83 -5.28 -6.54
N ALA A 491 -15.78 -4.48 -5.48
CA ALA A 491 -14.56 -3.82 -5.05
C ALA A 491 -13.49 -4.80 -4.56
N LEU A 492 -13.88 -5.89 -3.86
CA LEU A 492 -12.96 -6.97 -3.49
C LEU A 492 -12.48 -7.77 -4.71
N GLU A 493 -13.36 -8.03 -5.68
CA GLU A 493 -12.98 -8.70 -6.93
C GLU A 493 -12.06 -7.82 -7.79
N ILE A 494 -12.28 -6.50 -7.86
CA ILE A 494 -11.37 -5.55 -8.51
C ILE A 494 -9.99 -5.60 -7.84
N LEU A 495 -9.94 -5.54 -6.51
CA LEU A 495 -8.67 -5.62 -5.76
C LEU A 495 -7.98 -6.96 -6.01
N LEU A 496 -8.72 -8.08 -6.02
CA LEU A 496 -8.13 -9.39 -6.27
C LEU A 496 -7.59 -9.51 -7.70
N ALA A 497 -8.40 -9.10 -8.68
CA ALA A 497 -8.04 -9.17 -10.09
C ALA A 497 -6.89 -8.22 -10.42
N SER A 498 -6.82 -7.03 -9.81
CA SER A 498 -5.73 -6.08 -10.02
C SER A 498 -4.37 -6.57 -9.54
N LEU A 499 -4.33 -7.54 -8.61
CA LEU A 499 -3.10 -8.19 -8.15
C LEU A 499 -2.66 -9.36 -9.04
N LYS A 500 -3.53 -9.83 -9.94
CA LYS A 500 -3.33 -11.07 -10.70
C LYS A 500 -3.33 -10.89 -12.21
N SER A 501 -4.06 -9.89 -12.71
CA SER A 501 -4.47 -9.79 -14.10
C SER A 501 -4.30 -8.37 -14.66
N LYS A 502 -4.15 -8.31 -15.99
CA LYS A 502 -4.17 -7.08 -16.79
C LYS A 502 -5.52 -6.85 -17.48
N THR A 503 -6.50 -7.72 -17.26
CA THR A 503 -7.85 -7.63 -17.83
C THR A 503 -8.89 -7.56 -16.70
N VAL A 504 -8.68 -6.62 -15.78
CA VAL A 504 -9.41 -6.54 -14.50
C VAL A 504 -10.90 -6.33 -14.72
N LEU A 505 -11.29 -5.38 -15.58
CA LEU A 505 -12.70 -5.07 -15.80
C LEU A 505 -13.41 -6.24 -16.49
N THR A 506 -12.74 -6.88 -17.45
CA THR A 506 -13.20 -8.10 -18.11
C THR A 506 -13.37 -9.24 -17.10
N ASP A 507 -12.38 -9.49 -16.24
CA ASP A 507 -12.38 -10.59 -15.27
C ASP A 507 -13.46 -10.44 -14.20
N VAL A 508 -13.79 -9.20 -13.83
CA VAL A 508 -14.78 -8.88 -12.79
C VAL A 508 -16.19 -8.80 -13.34
N PHE A 509 -16.39 -8.13 -14.48
CA PHE A 509 -17.74 -7.77 -14.95
C PHE A 509 -18.27 -8.65 -16.09
N LEU A 510 -17.44 -9.51 -16.69
CA LEU A 510 -17.87 -10.44 -17.74
C LEU A 510 -17.82 -11.91 -17.27
N PRO A 511 -18.70 -12.79 -17.81
CA PRO A 511 -18.73 -14.20 -17.42
C PRO A 511 -17.46 -14.95 -17.86
N LYS A 512 -16.85 -15.73 -16.96
CA LYS A 512 -15.73 -16.62 -17.32
C LYS A 512 -16.24 -17.78 -18.18
N ARG A 513 -15.63 -18.02 -19.35
CA ARG A 513 -15.89 -19.22 -20.15
C ARG A 513 -15.48 -20.46 -19.34
N LYS A 514 -16.37 -21.43 -19.16
CA LYS A 514 -15.98 -22.78 -18.76
C LYS A 514 -15.21 -23.41 -19.92
N VAL A 515 -13.88 -23.38 -19.88
CA VAL A 515 -13.08 -24.21 -20.76
C VAL A 515 -13.19 -25.64 -20.23
N SER A 516 -14.06 -26.45 -20.83
CA SER A 516 -14.04 -27.90 -20.57
C SER A 516 -12.78 -28.46 -21.21
N CYS A 517 -11.72 -28.66 -20.44
CA CYS A 517 -10.62 -29.51 -20.88
C CYS A 517 -11.17 -30.95 -20.95
N LYS A 518 -11.54 -31.40 -22.15
CA LYS A 518 -11.74 -32.84 -22.39
C LYS A 518 -10.39 -33.51 -22.11
N ARG A 519 -10.35 -34.36 -21.08
CA ARG A 519 -9.22 -35.28 -20.89
C ARG A 519 -9.30 -36.31 -22.02
N GLU A 520 -8.35 -36.26 -22.95
CA GLU A 520 -8.09 -37.41 -23.81
C GLU A 520 -7.44 -38.49 -22.94
N ALA A 521 -8.18 -39.58 -22.73
CA ALA A 521 -7.63 -40.81 -22.17
C ALA A 521 -6.77 -41.45 -23.26
N SER A 522 -5.46 -41.53 -23.03
CA SER A 522 -4.58 -42.41 -23.79
C SER A 522 -4.70 -43.81 -23.18
N ASP A 523 -5.48 -44.66 -23.85
CA ASP A 523 -5.52 -46.09 -23.59
C ASP A 523 -4.11 -46.67 -23.80
N ARG A 524 -3.53 -47.20 -22.72
CA ARG A 524 -2.34 -48.03 -22.78
C ARG A 524 -2.75 -49.45 -23.14
N LEU A 525 -2.15 -49.94 -24.22
CA LEU A 525 -2.02 -51.35 -24.53
C LEU A 525 -1.58 -52.16 -23.29
N THR A 526 -2.31 -53.23 -23.01
CA THR A 526 -1.76 -54.44 -22.38
C THR A 526 -1.92 -55.60 -23.34
N ASN A 527 -0.85 -55.89 -24.08
CA ASN A 527 -0.58 -57.23 -24.59
C ASN A 527 0.30 -57.94 -23.56
N ALA A 528 -0.12 -59.12 -23.11
CA ALA A 528 0.59 -60.39 -23.28
C ALA A 528 0.38 -61.35 -22.10
N ASN A 529 -0.06 -62.55 -22.50
CA ASN A 529 -0.02 -63.88 -21.86
C ASN A 529 -1.03 -64.19 -20.76
#